data_AF-A0A1A2RHS6-F1
#
_entry.id   AF-A0A1A2RHS6-F1
#
_cell.length_a   1.000
_cell.length_b   1.000
_cell.length_c   1.000
_cell.angle_alpha   90.00
_cell.angle_beta   90.00
_cell.angle_gamma   90.00
#
_symmetry.space_group_name_H-M   'P 1'
#
loop_
_entity.id
_entity.type
_entity.pdbx_description
1 polymer ?
#
loop_
_entity_poly.entity_id
_entity_poly.type
_entity_poly.pdbx_seq_one_letter_code
_entity_poly.pdbx_strand_id
1 'polypeptide(L)'
;MLDLFLPSECGGCGAPSTRWCDWCAAELSVAADQPHVVNPRVDPGVPVFALGRYANARRNAILALKEQGRADLVGPLARALAVGVHRLLSWGIVPTPLTVVPAPTRRSAARRRGGDPVARLARAAVARHPDITVAPALRLKALTRDS
;
A
#
# COMPACT_ATOMS: atom_id res chain seq x y z
N MET A 1 -22.16 -15.00 -6.75
CA MET A 1 -21.96 -16.46 -6.70
C MET A 1 -21.12 -16.87 -7.91
N LEU A 2 -19.80 -16.63 -7.88
CA LEU A 2 -18.86 -16.93 -8.98
C LEU A 2 -17.62 -17.73 -8.53
N ASP A 3 -17.47 -17.99 -7.22
CA ASP A 3 -16.36 -18.76 -6.63
C ASP A 3 -16.35 -20.26 -7.03
N LEU A 4 -17.30 -20.72 -7.87
CA LEU A 4 -17.39 -22.12 -8.31
C LEU A 4 -16.69 -22.40 -9.66
N PHE A 5 -16.29 -21.37 -10.40
CA PHE A 5 -15.64 -21.56 -11.72
C PHE A 5 -14.21 -21.00 -11.81
N LEU A 6 -13.80 -20.11 -10.89
CA LEU A 6 -12.40 -19.71 -10.71
C LEU A 6 -12.02 -19.83 -9.23
N PRO A 7 -11.19 -20.80 -8.83
CA PRO A 7 -10.72 -20.87 -7.45
C PRO A 7 -9.98 -19.57 -7.10
N SER A 8 -10.27 -19.01 -5.93
CA SER A 8 -9.59 -17.80 -5.48
C SER A 8 -8.10 -18.05 -5.31
N GLU A 9 -7.26 -17.27 -5.99
CA GLU A 9 -5.80 -17.39 -5.89
C GLU A 9 -5.20 -16.35 -4.94
N CYS A 10 -4.12 -16.73 -4.26
CA CYS A 10 -3.41 -15.87 -3.35
C CYS A 10 -2.82 -14.69 -4.11
N GLY A 11 -3.14 -13.45 -3.72
CA GLY A 11 -2.63 -12.25 -4.39
C GLY A 11 -1.11 -12.05 -4.29
N GLY A 12 -0.43 -12.85 -3.46
CA GLY A 12 1.02 -12.83 -3.30
C GLY A 12 1.73 -13.91 -4.13
N CYS A 13 1.45 -15.18 -3.86
CA CYS A 13 2.16 -16.32 -4.48
C CYS A 13 1.35 -17.08 -5.54
N GLY A 14 0.07 -16.77 -5.73
CA GLY A 14 -0.81 -17.49 -6.67
C GLY A 14 -1.32 -18.85 -6.17
N ALA A 15 -1.06 -19.23 -4.92
CA ALA A 15 -1.57 -20.48 -4.35
C ALA A 15 -3.12 -20.54 -4.45
N PRO A 16 -3.70 -21.69 -4.85
CA PRO A 16 -5.14 -21.82 -5.02
C PRO A 16 -5.87 -21.83 -3.68
N SER A 17 -7.19 -21.59 -3.74
CA SER A 17 -8.14 -21.71 -2.62
C SER A 17 -7.93 -20.75 -1.44
N THR A 18 -7.15 -19.68 -1.61
CA THR A 18 -7.02 -18.61 -0.62
C THR A 18 -6.80 -17.27 -1.29
N ARG A 19 -7.29 -16.18 -0.70
CA ARG A 19 -7.07 -14.82 -1.19
C ARG A 19 -5.73 -14.24 -0.72
N TRP A 20 -5.26 -14.70 0.44
CA TRP A 20 -4.01 -14.30 1.07
C TRP A 20 -3.55 -15.39 2.05
N CYS A 21 -2.46 -16.09 1.73
CA CYS A 21 -1.98 -17.19 2.57
C CYS A 21 -1.05 -16.73 3.70
N ASP A 22 -0.86 -17.58 4.71
CA ASP A 22 -0.03 -17.28 5.88
C ASP A 22 1.45 -17.05 5.52
N TRP A 23 1.96 -17.76 4.51
CA TRP A 23 3.32 -17.55 4.02
C TRP A 23 3.51 -16.14 3.45
N CYS A 24 2.59 -15.69 2.60
CA CYS A 24 2.60 -14.31 2.09
C CYS A 24 2.34 -13.29 3.19
N ALA A 25 1.52 -13.61 4.19
CA ALA A 25 1.31 -12.76 5.35
C ALA A 25 2.58 -12.58 6.19
N ALA A 26 3.33 -13.66 6.40
CA ALA A 26 4.63 -13.63 7.06
C ALA A 26 5.66 -12.83 6.25
N GLU A 27 5.72 -13.02 4.93
CA GLU A 27 6.63 -12.24 4.07
C GLU A 27 6.27 -10.74 4.01
N LEU A 28 4.97 -10.41 4.07
CA LEU A 28 4.51 -9.02 4.09
C LEU A 28 4.67 -8.36 5.47
N SER A 29 4.91 -9.14 6.53
CA SER A 29 5.09 -8.60 7.88
C SER A 29 6.23 -7.58 7.93
N VAL A 30 6.09 -6.60 8.81
CA VAL A 30 7.03 -5.50 8.94
C VAL A 30 8.07 -5.89 10.00
N ALA A 31 9.29 -6.21 9.57
CA ALA A 31 10.39 -6.63 10.45
C ALA A 31 10.74 -5.55 11.47
N ALA A 32 11.26 -5.89 12.64
CA ALA A 32 11.42 -4.96 13.77
C ALA A 32 12.25 -3.69 13.44
N ASP A 33 13.19 -3.80 12.51
CA ASP A 33 14.08 -2.75 12.01
C ASP A 33 13.46 -1.87 10.91
N GLN A 34 12.21 -2.12 10.52
CA GLN A 34 11.50 -1.37 9.49
C GLN A 34 10.48 -0.39 10.11
N PRO A 35 10.20 0.77 9.49
CA PRO A 35 10.65 1.20 8.16
C PRO A 35 12.13 1.60 8.11
N HIS A 36 12.82 1.25 7.01
CA HIS A 36 14.22 1.68 6.79
C HIS A 36 14.27 2.89 5.85
N VAL A 37 15.24 3.77 6.08
CA VAL A 37 15.55 4.87 5.14
C VAL A 37 16.13 4.27 3.86
N VAL A 38 15.63 4.73 2.71
CA VAL A 38 16.14 4.35 1.38
C VAL A 38 16.53 5.60 0.60
N ASN A 39 17.55 5.45 -0.24
CA ASN A 39 18.00 6.51 -1.13
C ASN A 39 17.51 6.17 -2.55
N PRO A 40 16.39 6.75 -3.02
CA PRO A 40 15.96 6.60 -4.41
C PRO A 40 16.98 7.19 -5.39
N ARG A 41 16.90 6.78 -6.66
CA ARG A 41 17.79 7.29 -7.72
C ARG A 41 17.70 8.81 -7.93
N VAL A 42 16.51 9.36 -7.72
CA VAL A 42 16.26 10.80 -7.75
C VAL A 42 16.03 11.25 -6.33
N ASP A 43 16.85 12.18 -5.85
CA ASP A 43 16.73 12.74 -4.50
C ASP A 43 15.44 13.58 -4.38
N PRO A 44 14.49 13.19 -3.52
CA PRO A 44 13.28 13.96 -3.31
C PRO A 44 13.47 15.11 -2.31
N GLY A 45 14.66 15.28 -1.72
CA GLY A 45 14.95 16.30 -0.70
C GLY A 45 14.31 16.01 0.67
N VAL A 46 13.73 14.83 0.84
CA VAL A 46 13.08 14.37 2.07
C VAL A 46 13.43 12.91 2.35
N PRO A 47 13.46 12.45 3.61
CA PRO A 47 13.68 11.05 3.91
C PRO A 47 12.61 10.15 3.28
N VAL A 48 13.04 9.08 2.62
CA VAL A 48 12.14 8.07 2.05
C VAL A 48 12.24 6.81 2.88
N PHE A 49 11.09 6.29 3.31
CA PHE A 49 11.01 5.08 4.11
C PHE A 49 10.41 3.94 3.32
N ALA A 50 10.99 2.75 3.46
CA ALA A 50 10.48 1.52 2.88
C ALA A 50 10.17 0.48 3.96
N LEU A 51 9.06 -0.23 3.76
CA LEU A 51 8.60 -1.29 4.66
C LEU A 51 9.17 -2.66 4.30
N GLY A 52 10.19 -2.71 3.45
CA GLY A 52 10.75 -3.96 2.91
C GLY A 52 11.04 -3.86 1.41
N ARG A 53 11.70 -4.89 0.88
CA ARG A 53 12.05 -4.97 -0.55
C ARG A 53 10.81 -5.12 -1.41
N TYR A 54 10.78 -4.44 -2.55
CA TYR A 54 9.74 -4.59 -3.57
C TYR A 54 9.96 -5.88 -4.38
N ALA A 55 9.65 -7.02 -3.79
CA ALA A 55 9.80 -8.35 -4.39
C ALA A 55 8.65 -9.29 -3.97
N ASN A 56 8.55 -10.44 -4.64
CA ASN A 56 7.71 -11.58 -4.25
C ASN A 56 6.28 -11.21 -3.85
N ALA A 57 5.77 -11.71 -2.71
CA ALA A 57 4.39 -11.50 -2.27
C ALA A 57 4.05 -10.01 -2.15
N ARG A 58 5.00 -9.17 -1.71
CA ARG A 58 4.77 -7.72 -1.58
C ARG A 58 4.59 -7.07 -2.94
N ARG A 59 5.49 -7.34 -3.89
CA ARG A 59 5.40 -6.83 -5.27
C ARG A 59 4.10 -7.30 -5.93
N ASN A 60 3.81 -8.59 -5.83
CA ASN A 60 2.63 -9.19 -6.45
C ASN A 60 1.35 -8.63 -5.84
N ALA A 61 1.27 -8.47 -4.52
CA ALA A 61 0.10 -7.89 -3.86
C ALA A 61 -0.14 -6.43 -4.27
N ILE A 62 0.92 -5.63 -4.37
CA ILE A 62 0.83 -4.23 -4.81
C ILE A 62 0.34 -4.16 -6.25
N LEU A 63 0.88 -4.99 -7.15
CA LEU A 63 0.46 -5.04 -8.55
C LEU A 63 -0.98 -5.56 -8.69
N ALA A 64 -1.35 -6.59 -7.93
CA ALA A 64 -2.69 -7.14 -7.93
C ALA A 64 -3.73 -6.12 -7.46
N LEU A 65 -3.42 -5.37 -6.39
CA LEU A 65 -4.27 -4.28 -5.91
C LEU A 65 -4.35 -3.14 -6.92
N LYS A 66 -3.20 -2.66 -7.43
CA LYS A 66 -3.16 -1.47 -8.28
C LYS A 66 -3.72 -1.76 -9.67
N GLU A 67 -3.29 -2.84 -10.30
CA GLU A 67 -3.47 -3.08 -11.74
C GLU A 67 -4.55 -4.14 -12.04
N GLN A 68 -4.79 -5.10 -11.14
CA GLN A 68 -5.70 -6.23 -11.37
C GLN A 68 -7.03 -6.11 -10.60
N GLY A 69 -7.26 -5.00 -9.89
CA GLY A 69 -8.53 -4.73 -9.20
C GLY A 69 -8.79 -5.58 -7.95
N ARG A 70 -7.77 -6.26 -7.39
CA ARG A 70 -7.86 -7.11 -6.19
C ARG A 70 -8.05 -6.30 -4.91
N ALA A 71 -9.27 -5.83 -4.67
CA ALA A 71 -9.63 -5.01 -3.51
C ALA A 71 -9.51 -5.75 -2.17
N ASP A 72 -9.57 -7.09 -2.18
CA ASP A 72 -9.35 -7.96 -1.02
C ASP A 72 -7.95 -7.77 -0.40
N LEU A 73 -6.97 -7.32 -1.19
CA LEU A 73 -5.60 -7.08 -0.73
C LEU A 73 -5.41 -5.75 0.01
N VAL A 74 -6.45 -4.92 0.11
CA VAL A 74 -6.40 -3.68 0.89
C VAL A 74 -6.11 -3.99 2.36
N GLY A 75 -6.72 -5.02 2.94
CA GLY A 75 -6.55 -5.37 4.36
C GLY A 75 -5.10 -5.71 4.73
N PRO A 76 -4.47 -6.71 4.08
CA PRO A 76 -3.08 -7.07 4.34
C PRO A 76 -2.10 -5.91 4.14
N LEU A 77 -2.23 -5.16 3.05
CA LEU A 77 -1.35 -4.03 2.75
C LEU A 77 -1.58 -2.87 3.73
N ALA A 78 -2.83 -2.61 4.13
CA ALA A 78 -3.17 -1.55 5.07
C ALA A 78 -2.59 -1.84 6.45
N ARG A 79 -2.61 -3.11 6.88
CA ARG A 79 -1.97 -3.54 8.12
C ARG A 79 -0.47 -3.25 8.10
N ALA A 80 0.23 -3.61 7.03
CA ALA A 80 1.67 -3.33 6.91
C ALA A 80 1.95 -1.82 6.93
N LEU A 81 1.17 -1.02 6.20
CA LEU A 81 1.29 0.44 6.19
C LEU A 81 1.02 1.03 7.59
N ALA A 82 -0.01 0.56 8.28
CA ALA A 82 -0.38 1.02 9.62
C ALA A 82 0.77 0.79 10.61
N VAL A 83 1.36 -0.41 10.63
CA VAL A 83 2.52 -0.74 11.47
C VAL A 83 3.68 0.19 11.17
N GLY A 84 3.95 0.44 9.88
CA GLY A 84 4.98 1.38 9.44
C GLY A 84 4.79 2.78 10.00
N VAL A 85 3.60 3.36 9.81
CA VAL A 85 3.26 4.70 10.30
C VAL A 85 3.37 4.78 11.82
N HIS A 86 2.85 3.79 12.55
CA HIS A 86 2.94 3.77 14.01
C HIS A 86 4.38 3.70 14.50
N ARG A 87 5.28 2.99 13.81
CA ARG A 87 6.69 2.97 14.18
C ARG A 87 7.37 4.31 13.94
N LEU A 88 7.09 5.00 12.84
CA LEU A 88 7.62 6.35 12.61
C LEU A 88 7.17 7.32 13.70
N LEU A 89 5.93 7.18 14.19
CA LEU A 89 5.42 7.92 15.35
C LEU A 89 6.16 7.55 16.63
N SER A 90 6.25 6.26 16.95
CA SER A 90 6.93 5.76 18.17
C SER A 90 8.41 6.14 18.22
N TRP A 91 9.08 6.21 17.07
CA TRP A 91 10.47 6.63 16.97
C TRP A 91 10.67 8.15 16.97
N GLY A 92 9.58 8.94 17.01
CA GLY A 92 9.64 10.39 16.98
C GLY A 92 10.10 10.98 15.64
N ILE A 93 10.05 10.19 14.55
CA ILE A 93 10.43 10.65 13.21
C ILE A 93 9.36 11.59 12.64
N VAL A 94 8.10 11.34 12.95
CA VAL A 94 6.97 12.21 12.58
C VAL A 94 6.10 12.47 13.81
N PRO A 95 5.52 13.67 13.97
CA PRO A 95 4.60 13.98 15.07
C PRO A 95 3.13 13.79 14.67
N THR A 96 2.24 13.79 15.67
CA THR A 96 0.79 14.02 15.50
C THR A 96 0.43 15.48 15.81
N PRO A 97 -0.61 16.05 15.17
CA PRO A 97 -1.47 15.43 14.15
C PRO A 97 -0.74 15.22 12.82
N LEU A 98 -1.02 14.09 12.16
CA LEU A 98 -0.35 13.66 10.91
C LEU A 98 -1.35 13.60 9.76
N THR A 99 -0.98 14.16 8.60
CA THR A 99 -1.77 14.02 7.37
C THR A 99 -1.04 13.12 6.39
N VAL A 100 -1.63 11.98 6.06
CA VAL A 100 -1.14 11.07 5.01
C VAL A 100 -1.67 11.53 3.66
N VAL A 101 -0.75 11.81 2.75
CA VAL A 101 -1.08 12.18 1.37
C VAL A 101 -0.80 10.98 0.46
N PRO A 102 -1.83 10.31 -0.08
CA PRO A 102 -1.62 9.20 -0.99
C PRO A 102 -1.04 9.70 -2.32
N ALA A 103 -0.15 8.90 -2.92
CA ALA A 103 0.34 9.17 -4.26
C ALA A 103 -0.84 9.22 -5.25
N PRO A 104 -0.91 10.22 -6.13
CA PRO A 104 -2.08 10.43 -6.97
C PRO A 104 -2.19 9.35 -8.04
N THR A 105 -3.36 8.74 -8.16
CA THR A 105 -3.67 7.82 -9.26
C THR A 105 -4.26 8.58 -10.46
N ARG A 106 -3.88 8.20 -11.70
CA ARG A 106 -4.48 8.77 -12.93
C ARG A 106 -6.00 8.64 -12.89
N ARG A 107 -6.74 9.72 -13.16
CA ARG A 107 -8.22 9.73 -13.10
C ARG A 107 -8.86 8.64 -13.98
N SER A 108 -8.29 8.36 -15.15
CA SER A 108 -8.76 7.29 -16.04
C SER A 108 -8.59 5.90 -15.41
N ALA A 109 -7.46 5.65 -14.75
CA ALA A 109 -7.21 4.42 -14.01
C ALA A 109 -8.15 4.31 -12.80
N ALA A 110 -8.33 5.38 -12.03
CA ALA A 110 -9.24 5.39 -10.89
C ALA A 110 -10.69 5.11 -11.30
N ARG A 111 -11.19 5.71 -12.41
CA ARG A 111 -12.54 5.44 -12.92
C ARG A 111 -12.74 4.00 -13.38
N ARG A 112 -11.77 3.41 -14.07
CA ARG A 112 -11.83 1.99 -14.49
C ARG A 112 -11.80 1.02 -13.31
N ARG A 113 -11.18 1.42 -12.19
CA ARG A 113 -10.93 0.58 -11.00
C ARG A 113 -11.93 0.82 -9.85
N GLY A 114 -12.96 1.64 -10.07
CA GLY A 114 -13.95 1.97 -9.03
C GLY A 114 -13.41 2.87 -7.90
N GLY A 115 -12.30 3.58 -8.12
CA GLY A 115 -11.69 4.49 -7.16
C GLY A 115 -10.17 4.46 -7.19
N ASP A 116 -9.56 5.23 -6.27
CA ASP A 116 -8.11 5.25 -6.08
C ASP A 116 -7.69 4.17 -5.05
N PRO A 117 -7.04 3.07 -5.48
CA PRO A 117 -6.64 2.00 -4.57
C PRO A 117 -5.63 2.46 -3.52
N VAL A 118 -4.80 3.46 -3.83
CA VAL A 118 -3.78 3.99 -2.91
C VAL A 118 -4.45 4.83 -1.83
N ALA A 119 -5.41 5.69 -2.20
CA ALA A 119 -6.18 6.44 -1.22
C ALA A 119 -7.03 5.53 -0.33
N ARG A 120 -7.62 4.46 -0.89
CA ARG A 120 -8.36 3.45 -0.11
C ARG A 120 -7.45 2.72 0.87
N LEU A 121 -6.26 2.32 0.42
CA LEU A 121 -5.23 1.70 1.26
C LEU A 121 -4.82 2.62 2.42
N ALA A 122 -4.50 3.88 2.13
CA ALA A 122 -4.10 4.86 3.14
C ALA A 122 -5.20 5.06 4.20
N ARG A 123 -6.46 5.23 3.77
CA ARG A 123 -7.60 5.36 4.70
C ARG A 123 -7.75 4.12 5.58
N ALA A 124 -7.68 2.93 4.99
CA ALA A 124 -7.78 1.68 5.75
C ALA A 124 -6.63 1.53 6.77
N ALA A 125 -5.42 1.99 6.44
CA ALA A 125 -4.26 1.91 7.32
C ALA A 125 -4.40 2.80 8.56
N VAL A 126 -5.01 3.98 8.42
CA VAL A 126 -5.10 4.97 9.51
C VAL A 126 -6.48 5.04 10.17
N ALA A 127 -7.45 4.25 9.70
CA ALA A 127 -8.85 4.27 10.15
C ALA A 127 -9.06 4.11 11.67
N ARG A 128 -8.07 3.57 12.38
CA ARG A 128 -8.11 3.34 13.84
C ARG A 128 -7.27 4.32 14.66
N HIS A 129 -6.71 5.36 14.04
CA HIS A 129 -5.91 6.36 14.74
C HIS A 129 -6.61 7.73 14.67
N PRO A 130 -6.97 8.36 15.81
CA PRO A 130 -7.76 9.59 15.80
C PRO A 130 -7.02 10.80 15.22
N ASP A 131 -5.71 10.90 15.46
CA ASP A 131 -4.90 12.07 15.04
C ASP A 131 -4.21 11.91 13.67
N ILE A 132 -4.58 10.89 12.90
CA ILE A 132 -4.03 10.68 11.55
C ILE A 132 -5.15 10.79 10.53
N THR A 133 -5.01 11.73 9.60
CA THR A 133 -5.99 11.96 8.52
C THR A 133 -5.41 11.59 7.16
N VAL A 134 -6.29 11.42 6.16
CA VAL A 134 -5.88 11.19 4.77
C VAL A 134 -6.45 12.28 3.87
N ALA A 135 -5.57 13.01 3.17
CA ALA A 135 -5.96 14.08 2.27
C ALA A 135 -5.40 13.85 0.86
N PRO A 136 -6.24 13.74 -0.20
CA PRO A 136 -5.79 13.66 -1.58
C PRO A 136 -5.34 15.04 -2.09
N ALA A 137 -4.22 15.54 -1.57
CA ALA A 137 -3.70 16.88 -1.87
C ALA A 137 -2.92 16.96 -3.20
N LEU A 138 -2.55 15.81 -3.79
CA LEU A 138 -1.77 15.75 -5.02
C LEU A 138 -2.66 15.50 -6.24
N ARG A 139 -2.28 16.09 -7.37
CA ARG A 139 -2.92 15.89 -8.69
C ARG A 139 -1.84 15.67 -9.72
N LEU A 140 -2.06 14.70 -10.62
CA LEU A 140 -1.19 14.54 -11.79
C LEU A 140 -1.46 15.69 -12.77
N LYS A 141 -0.38 16.33 -13.22
CA LYS A 141 -0.43 17.26 -14.35
C LYS A 141 -0.55 16.44 -15.65
N ALA A 142 -1.28 16.96 -16.62
CA ALA A 142 -1.35 16.31 -17.93
C ALA A 142 0.07 16.20 -18.52
N LEU A 143 0.34 15.08 -19.22
CA LEU A 143 1.61 14.81 -19.92
C LEU A 143 2.85 14.60 -19.02
N THR A 144 2.71 14.37 -17.71
CA THR A 144 3.83 13.90 -16.89
C THR A 144 4.26 12.50 -17.37
N ARG A 145 5.52 12.37 -17.80
CA ARG A 145 6.15 11.08 -18.13
C ARG A 145 6.34 10.29 -16.85
N ASP A 146 5.87 9.04 -16.85
CA ASP A 146 6.28 8.06 -15.84
C ASP A 146 7.74 7.69 -16.16
N SER A 147 8.62 7.84 -15.17
CA SER A 147 10.06 7.55 -15.28
C SER A 147 10.36 6.06 -15.13
#